data_AF-A0A953BSI5-F1
#
_entry.id   AF-A0A953BSI5-F1
#
_cell.length_a   1.000
_cell.length_b   1.000
_cell.length_c   1.000
_cell.angle_alpha   90.00
_cell.angle_beta   90.00
_cell.angle_gamma   90.00
#
_symmetry.space_group_name_H-M   'P 1'
#
loop_
_entity.id
_entity.type
_entity.pdbx_description
1 polymer ?
#
loop_
_entity_poly.entity_id
_entity_poly.type
_entity_poly.pdbx_seq_one_letter_code
_entity_poly.pdbx_strand_id
1 'polypeptide(L)'
;MHNHEEDWRSYPIESDDEMGFAMTDLGWTEAPHSHPWCVRLAIELNEPGPQGLGSTEEMESLSAGEDEFLEAAAQAQAIHVARVRHGGEVAWFFYAQSEDIVESLGQVAAELLQRDISAGAQHDPEWGVYASILPSPAVERWMADMQLIDTLEKHGDPLTVEREVIHYAYFDDLESAEAFAADSEPEGFEVEIREPDEEIEQFGVVLTQQSAVDMDTIGAITQTLSERAAELDGEYDGWECALVKGPGGSNN
;
A
#
# COMPACT_ATOMS: atom_id res chain seq x y z
N MET A 1 -24.32 -8.15 -7.95
CA MET A 1 -23.47 -7.01 -7.59
C MET A 1 -22.81 -7.40 -6.30
N HIS A 2 -21.53 -7.80 -6.37
CA HIS A 2 -20.70 -7.86 -5.17
C HIS A 2 -20.73 -6.46 -4.56
N ASN A 3 -21.04 -6.37 -3.27
CA ASN A 3 -21.04 -5.11 -2.55
C ASN A 3 -19.57 -4.76 -2.36
N HIS A 4 -19.09 -3.70 -3.01
CA HIS A 4 -17.74 -3.18 -2.82
C HIS A 4 -17.54 -2.81 -1.35
N GLU A 5 -16.44 -3.26 -0.75
CA GLU A 5 -16.00 -2.87 0.59
C GLU A 5 -14.76 -2.01 0.42
N GLU A 6 -14.84 -0.75 0.84
CA GLU A 6 -13.75 0.21 0.67
C GLU A 6 -12.52 -0.19 1.48
N ASP A 7 -11.34 -0.18 0.86
CA ASP A 7 -10.06 -0.41 1.53
C ASP A 7 -9.06 0.69 1.16
N TRP A 8 -9.30 1.90 1.66
CA TRP A 8 -8.42 3.04 1.43
C TRP A 8 -7.08 2.86 2.15
N ARG A 9 -6.00 2.81 1.36
CA ARG A 9 -4.61 2.75 1.83
C ARG A 9 -3.79 3.89 1.25
N SER A 10 -2.82 4.38 2.02
CA SER A 10 -1.86 5.39 1.58
C SER A 10 -0.47 4.80 1.51
N TYR A 11 0.24 5.02 0.42
CA TYR A 11 1.57 4.46 0.19
C TYR A 11 2.45 5.34 -0.69
N PRO A 12 3.78 5.23 -0.56
CA PRO A 12 4.71 5.92 -1.45
C PRO A 12 4.59 5.39 -2.88
N ILE A 13 4.79 6.26 -3.86
CA ILE A 13 4.93 5.90 -5.27
C ILE A 13 6.42 5.71 -5.55
N GLU A 14 6.75 4.59 -6.18
CA GLU A 14 8.12 4.30 -6.63
C GLU A 14 8.46 5.23 -7.82
N SER A 15 9.37 6.18 -7.59
CA SER A 15 9.89 7.10 -8.60
C SER A 15 11.36 7.36 -8.32
N ASP A 16 12.19 7.34 -9.38
CA ASP A 16 13.66 7.41 -9.27
C ASP A 16 14.15 8.77 -8.74
N ASP A 17 13.39 9.85 -8.98
CA ASP A 17 13.84 11.24 -8.73
C ASP A 17 12.88 12.05 -7.83
N GLU A 18 11.62 11.66 -7.67
CA GLU A 18 10.59 12.45 -6.98
C GLU A 18 9.78 11.60 -5.99
N MET A 19 9.57 12.11 -4.78
CA MET A 19 8.74 11.43 -3.79
C MET A 19 7.26 11.68 -4.13
N GLY A 20 6.48 10.61 -4.31
CA GLY A 20 5.04 10.66 -4.49
C GLY A 20 4.30 9.85 -3.45
N PHE A 21 3.01 10.14 -3.28
CA PHE A 21 2.10 9.35 -2.46
C PHE A 21 0.80 9.09 -3.21
N ALA A 22 0.37 7.85 -3.23
CA ALA A 22 -0.96 7.46 -3.65
C ALA A 22 -1.81 7.18 -2.40
N MET A 23 -3.09 7.54 -2.49
CA MET A 23 -4.15 7.06 -1.62
C MET A 23 -5.17 6.38 -2.50
N THR A 24 -5.30 5.06 -2.38
CA THR A 24 -6.04 4.23 -3.34
C THR A 24 -6.98 3.32 -2.58
N ASP A 25 -8.17 3.14 -3.12
CA ASP A 25 -9.13 2.14 -2.64
C ASP A 25 -8.74 0.78 -3.21
N LEU A 26 -8.16 -0.09 -2.38
CA LEU A 26 -7.70 -1.43 -2.78
C LEU A 26 -8.83 -2.47 -2.78
N GLY A 27 -10.07 -2.09 -2.43
CA GLY A 27 -11.20 -3.01 -2.37
C GLY A 27 -11.71 -3.49 -3.75
N TRP A 28 -11.27 -2.85 -4.83
CA TRP A 28 -11.69 -3.19 -6.19
C TRP A 28 -10.90 -4.38 -6.74
N THR A 29 -11.49 -5.57 -6.62
CA THR A 29 -10.93 -6.81 -7.17
C THR A 29 -11.36 -7.10 -8.61
N GLU A 30 -12.48 -6.52 -9.06
CA GLU A 30 -13.00 -6.65 -10.42
C GLU A 30 -13.51 -5.31 -10.95
N ALA A 31 -13.14 -4.98 -12.19
CA ALA A 31 -13.59 -3.77 -12.87
C ALA A 31 -15.11 -3.82 -13.17
N PRO A 32 -15.92 -2.88 -12.66
CA PRO A 32 -17.31 -2.73 -13.05
C PRO A 32 -17.44 -2.36 -14.54
N HIS A 33 -17.98 -3.28 -15.34
CA HIS A 33 -18.23 -3.04 -16.77
C HIS A 33 -19.13 -1.83 -17.07
N SER A 34 -19.92 -1.36 -16.09
CA SER A 34 -20.76 -0.17 -16.21
C SER A 34 -19.95 1.13 -16.26
N HIS A 35 -18.70 1.14 -15.80
CA HIS A 35 -17.89 2.35 -15.64
C HIS A 35 -16.58 2.24 -16.44
N PRO A 36 -16.63 2.28 -17.79
CA PRO A 36 -15.47 2.02 -18.63
C PRO A 36 -14.62 3.28 -18.91
N TRP A 37 -14.91 4.42 -18.29
CA TRP A 37 -14.17 5.66 -18.52
C TRP A 37 -13.38 6.05 -17.29
N CYS A 38 -12.06 6.11 -17.40
CA CYS A 38 -11.20 6.72 -16.38
C CYS A 38 -11.22 8.23 -16.58
N VAL A 39 -11.65 8.97 -15.57
CA VAL A 39 -11.65 10.43 -15.47
C VAL A 39 -10.55 10.85 -14.53
N ARG A 40 -9.69 11.75 -14.97
CA ARG A 40 -8.62 12.34 -14.17
C ARG A 40 -8.87 13.83 -14.01
N LEU A 41 -8.90 14.29 -12.76
CA LEU A 41 -8.95 15.71 -12.40
C LEU A 41 -7.69 16.05 -11.62
N ALA A 42 -7.03 17.16 -11.91
CA ALA A 42 -5.79 17.53 -11.24
C ALA A 42 -5.60 19.02 -11.04
N ILE A 43 -4.82 19.37 -10.02
CA ILE A 43 -4.38 20.73 -9.69
C ILE A 43 -2.87 20.78 -9.56
N GLU A 44 -2.25 21.84 -10.07
CA GLU A 44 -0.86 22.17 -9.73
C GLU A 44 -0.82 22.83 -8.36
N LEU A 45 0.06 22.39 -7.47
CA LEU A 45 0.29 22.96 -6.14
C LEU A 45 0.90 24.37 -6.24
N ASN A 46 0.47 25.26 -5.36
CA ASN A 46 0.99 26.63 -5.32
C ASN A 46 2.40 26.65 -4.72
N GLU A 47 2.61 25.85 -3.68
CA GLU A 47 3.87 25.75 -2.96
C GLU A 47 4.31 24.28 -2.84
N PRO A 48 4.71 23.63 -3.97
CA PRO A 48 5.02 22.20 -4.00
C PRO A 48 6.16 21.79 -3.05
N GLY A 49 7.03 22.74 -2.71
CA GLY A 49 8.20 22.49 -1.85
C GLY A 49 9.25 21.59 -2.51
N PRO A 50 10.33 21.24 -1.78
CA PRO A 50 11.44 20.46 -2.34
C PRO A 50 11.08 19.05 -2.81
N GLN A 51 10.03 18.46 -2.21
CA GLN A 51 9.58 17.09 -2.51
C GLN A 51 8.37 17.05 -3.45
N GLY A 52 7.82 18.20 -3.85
CA GLY A 52 6.65 18.22 -4.74
C GLY A 52 5.32 17.82 -4.09
N LEU A 53 5.25 17.76 -2.76
CA LEU A 53 4.08 17.25 -2.01
C LEU A 53 3.16 18.35 -1.47
N GLY A 54 3.60 19.60 -1.51
CA GLY A 54 2.87 20.73 -0.95
C GLY A 54 3.10 20.92 0.55
N SER A 55 2.63 22.05 1.06
CA SER A 55 2.67 22.35 2.50
C SER A 55 1.48 21.74 3.23
N THR A 56 1.60 21.53 4.55
CA THR A 56 0.48 21.11 5.40
C THR A 56 -0.69 22.07 5.31
N GLU A 57 -0.42 23.38 5.28
CA GLU A 57 -1.44 24.43 5.17
C GLU A 57 -2.20 24.35 3.83
N GLU A 58 -1.49 24.11 2.72
CA GLU A 58 -2.14 23.93 1.41
C GLU A 58 -3.02 22.67 1.39
N MET A 59 -2.56 21.57 2.01
CA MET A 59 -3.35 20.33 2.10
C MET A 59 -4.59 20.49 2.97
N GLU A 60 -4.48 21.16 4.12
CA GLU A 60 -5.62 21.46 5.00
C GLU A 60 -6.65 22.35 4.29
N SER A 61 -6.19 23.33 3.49
CA SER A 61 -7.08 24.17 2.69
C SER A 61 -7.81 23.38 1.60
N LEU A 62 -7.15 22.39 0.99
CA LEU A 62 -7.77 21.55 -0.05
C LEU A 62 -8.78 20.56 0.53
N SER A 63 -8.48 20.00 1.70
CA SER A 63 -9.32 18.96 2.33
C SER A 63 -10.77 19.40 2.53
N ALA A 64 -11.02 20.66 2.92
CA ALA A 64 -12.38 21.15 3.11
C ALA A 64 -13.22 21.16 1.82
N GLY A 65 -12.64 21.58 0.70
CA GLY A 65 -13.33 21.55 -0.60
C GLY A 65 -13.38 20.15 -1.22
N GLU A 66 -12.40 19.31 -0.88
CA GLU A 66 -12.28 17.94 -1.36
C GLU A 66 -13.43 17.05 -0.87
N ASP A 67 -13.80 17.13 0.42
CA ASP A 67 -14.91 16.34 0.95
C ASP A 67 -16.23 16.63 0.22
N GLU A 68 -16.55 17.91 0.02
CA GLU A 68 -17.75 18.34 -0.72
C GLU A 68 -17.69 17.92 -2.20
N PHE A 69 -16.50 17.98 -2.80
CA PHE A 69 -16.26 17.59 -4.18
C PHE A 69 -16.45 16.08 -4.38
N LEU A 70 -15.90 15.26 -3.48
CA LEU A 70 -16.04 13.80 -3.53
C LEU A 70 -17.49 13.36 -3.32
N GLU A 71 -18.25 14.06 -2.46
CA GLU A 71 -19.69 13.81 -2.31
C GLU A 71 -20.45 14.12 -3.62
N ALA A 72 -20.14 15.22 -4.29
CA ALA A 72 -20.74 15.56 -5.58
C ALA A 72 -20.38 14.54 -6.68
N ALA A 73 -19.14 14.04 -6.70
CA ALA A 73 -18.70 12.98 -7.60
C ALA A 73 -19.51 11.69 -7.39
N ALA A 74 -19.70 11.28 -6.12
CA ALA A 74 -20.49 10.11 -5.77
C ALA A 74 -21.97 10.24 -6.18
N GLN A 75 -22.58 11.43 -6.01
CA GLN A 75 -23.94 11.72 -6.47
C GLN A 75 -24.07 11.62 -8.00
N ALA A 76 -23.01 11.95 -8.73
CA ALA A 76 -22.92 11.79 -10.18
C ALA A 76 -22.55 10.35 -10.61
N GLN A 77 -22.51 9.39 -9.66
CA GLN A 77 -22.17 7.99 -9.88
C GLN A 77 -20.74 7.77 -10.42
N ALA A 78 -19.84 8.73 -10.20
CA ALA A 78 -18.42 8.54 -10.42
C ALA A 78 -17.80 7.78 -9.24
N ILE A 79 -17.05 6.72 -9.54
CA ILE A 79 -16.37 5.90 -8.55
C ILE A 79 -14.99 6.50 -8.32
N HIS A 80 -14.73 7.09 -7.16
CA HIS A 80 -13.40 7.54 -6.79
C HIS A 80 -12.53 6.33 -6.43
N VAL A 81 -11.39 6.18 -7.11
CA VAL A 81 -10.51 5.01 -6.90
C VAL A 81 -9.14 5.38 -6.36
N ALA A 82 -8.65 6.59 -6.65
CA ALA A 82 -7.34 7.02 -6.19
C ALA A 82 -7.18 8.54 -6.15
N ARG A 83 -6.32 8.98 -5.24
CA ARG A 83 -5.76 10.33 -5.17
C ARG A 83 -4.24 10.22 -5.15
N VAL A 84 -3.58 10.86 -6.09
CA VAL A 84 -2.12 10.82 -6.24
C VAL A 84 -1.55 12.22 -6.04
N ARG A 85 -0.48 12.30 -5.24
CA ARG A 85 0.38 13.48 -5.13
C ARG A 85 1.76 13.14 -5.64
N HIS A 86 2.19 13.83 -6.69
CA HIS A 86 3.48 13.60 -7.32
C HIS A 86 3.88 14.81 -8.16
N GLY A 87 5.16 15.17 -8.18
CA GLY A 87 5.69 16.19 -9.08
C GLY A 87 5.07 17.59 -8.95
N GLY A 88 4.59 17.96 -7.75
CA GLY A 88 3.95 19.25 -7.54
C GLY A 88 2.47 19.31 -7.94
N GLU A 89 1.83 18.17 -8.15
CA GLU A 89 0.43 18.06 -8.55
C GLU A 89 -0.35 17.18 -7.56
N VAL A 90 -1.65 17.47 -7.40
CA VAL A 90 -2.63 16.54 -6.82
C VAL A 90 -3.60 16.12 -7.91
N ALA A 91 -3.74 14.82 -8.13
CA ALA A 91 -4.66 14.24 -9.10
C ALA A 91 -5.64 13.29 -8.42
N TRP A 92 -6.90 13.35 -8.82
CA TRP A 92 -7.97 12.43 -8.45
C TRP A 92 -8.37 11.61 -9.66
N PHE A 93 -8.53 10.31 -9.44
CA PHE A 93 -8.91 9.33 -10.45
C PHE A 93 -10.29 8.76 -10.12
N PHE A 94 -11.17 8.83 -11.10
CA PHE A 94 -12.52 8.30 -11.02
C PHE A 94 -12.80 7.37 -12.18
N TYR A 95 -13.71 6.41 -12.00
CA TYR A 95 -14.34 5.69 -13.09
C TYR A 95 -15.80 6.10 -13.24
N ALA A 96 -16.24 6.31 -14.48
CA ALA A 96 -17.57 6.81 -14.83
C ALA A 96 -18.19 6.02 -15.98
N GLN A 97 -19.51 6.13 -16.13
CA GLN A 97 -20.26 5.47 -17.21
C GLN A 97 -20.05 6.13 -18.58
N SER A 98 -19.73 7.42 -18.62
CA SER A 98 -19.52 8.22 -19.84
C SER A 98 -18.47 9.31 -19.60
N GLU A 99 -17.77 9.70 -20.67
CA GLU A 99 -16.86 10.86 -20.67
C GLU A 99 -17.59 12.20 -20.50
N ASP A 100 -18.90 12.26 -20.73
CA ASP A 100 -19.70 13.49 -20.63
C ASP A 100 -19.64 14.15 -19.24
N ILE A 101 -19.29 13.37 -18.20
CA ILE A 101 -19.18 13.86 -16.83
C ILE A 101 -17.97 14.79 -16.62
N VAL A 102 -16.94 14.70 -17.47
CA VAL A 102 -15.63 15.35 -17.26
C VAL A 102 -15.77 16.86 -17.09
N GLU A 103 -16.50 17.53 -17.98
CA GLU A 103 -16.68 18.99 -17.90
C GLU A 103 -17.42 19.39 -16.62
N SER A 104 -18.52 18.68 -16.30
CA SER A 104 -19.34 18.98 -15.12
C SER A 104 -18.58 18.75 -13.82
N LEU A 105 -17.85 17.63 -13.72
CA LEU A 105 -17.09 17.28 -12.52
C LEU A 105 -15.87 18.20 -12.35
N GLY A 106 -15.21 18.55 -13.45
CA GLY A 106 -14.13 19.54 -13.45
C GLY A 106 -14.59 20.93 -13.00
N GLN A 107 -15.79 21.36 -13.43
CA GLN A 107 -16.36 22.64 -12.99
C GLN A 107 -16.69 22.65 -11.49
N VAL A 108 -17.31 21.56 -10.99
CA VAL A 108 -17.61 21.41 -9.56
C VAL A 108 -16.33 21.39 -8.72
N ALA A 109 -15.32 20.63 -9.16
CA ALA A 109 -14.01 20.60 -8.52
C ALA A 109 -13.36 21.99 -8.49
N ALA A 110 -13.43 22.76 -9.58
CA ALA A 110 -12.84 24.09 -9.65
C ALA A 110 -13.48 25.06 -8.65
N GLU A 111 -14.81 25.00 -8.52
CA GLU A 111 -15.57 25.84 -7.59
C GLU A 111 -15.29 25.49 -6.12
N LEU A 112 -15.32 24.20 -5.79
CA LEU A 112 -15.17 23.73 -4.40
C LEU A 112 -13.73 23.78 -3.92
N LEU A 113 -12.77 23.41 -4.76
CA LEU A 113 -11.35 23.46 -4.42
C LEU A 113 -10.78 24.88 -4.55
N GLN A 114 -11.48 25.81 -5.20
CA GLN A 114 -11.01 27.17 -5.52
C GLN A 114 -9.69 27.14 -6.31
N ARG A 115 -9.62 26.25 -7.32
CA ARG A 115 -8.43 25.99 -8.14
C ARG A 115 -8.76 25.84 -9.61
N ASP A 116 -7.77 26.08 -10.45
CA ASP A 116 -7.82 25.70 -11.86
C ASP A 116 -7.65 24.17 -11.97
N ILE A 117 -8.62 23.50 -12.59
CA ILE A 117 -8.63 22.04 -12.74
C ILE A 117 -8.20 21.66 -14.15
N SER A 118 -7.19 20.80 -14.25
CA SER A 118 -6.91 20.03 -15.46
C SER A 118 -7.78 18.77 -15.46
N ALA A 119 -8.67 18.64 -16.43
CA ALA A 119 -9.63 17.55 -16.52
C ALA A 119 -9.47 16.77 -17.82
N GLY A 120 -9.55 15.45 -17.75
CA GLY A 120 -9.54 14.58 -18.93
C GLY A 120 -10.18 13.23 -18.67
N ALA A 121 -10.52 12.52 -19.74
CA ALA A 121 -10.96 11.14 -19.66
C ALA A 121 -10.31 10.28 -20.75
N GLN A 122 -10.25 8.99 -20.46
CA GLN A 122 -9.89 7.96 -21.42
C GLN A 122 -10.81 6.74 -21.26
N HIS A 123 -11.12 6.11 -22.39
CA HIS A 123 -11.85 4.85 -22.39
C HIS A 123 -10.92 3.73 -21.92
N ASP A 124 -11.20 3.18 -20.75
CA ASP A 124 -10.41 2.21 -20.02
C ASP A 124 -11.31 1.14 -19.35
N PRO A 125 -11.95 0.26 -20.14
CA PRO A 125 -12.94 -0.71 -19.66
C PRO A 125 -12.35 -1.82 -18.79
N GLU A 126 -11.03 -2.02 -18.84
CA GLU A 126 -10.30 -3.01 -18.06
C GLU A 126 -9.65 -2.41 -16.80
N TRP A 127 -9.89 -1.13 -16.53
CA TRP A 127 -9.32 -0.41 -15.39
C TRP A 127 -7.79 -0.43 -15.34
N GLY A 128 -7.14 -0.34 -16.51
CA GLY A 128 -5.69 -0.36 -16.62
C GLY A 128 -5.00 0.82 -15.92
N VAL A 129 -5.66 1.98 -15.84
CA VAL A 129 -5.13 3.13 -15.08
C VAL A 129 -5.13 2.83 -13.58
N TYR A 130 -6.25 2.33 -13.05
CA TYR A 130 -6.30 1.90 -11.65
C TYR A 130 -5.23 0.85 -11.34
N ALA A 131 -5.11 -0.18 -12.19
CA ALA A 131 -4.09 -1.22 -12.03
C ALA A 131 -2.66 -0.66 -12.02
N SER A 132 -2.39 0.41 -12.77
CA SER A 132 -1.08 1.08 -12.79
C SER A 132 -0.78 1.93 -11.54
N ILE A 133 -1.80 2.25 -10.74
CA ILE A 133 -1.67 3.02 -9.50
C ILE A 133 -1.52 2.10 -8.28
N LEU A 134 -1.97 0.84 -8.39
CA LEU A 134 -1.86 -0.15 -7.34
C LEU A 134 -0.42 -0.28 -6.81
N PRO A 135 -0.24 -0.56 -5.51
CA PRO A 135 1.09 -0.68 -4.92
C PRO A 135 1.86 -1.83 -5.58
N SER A 136 3.18 -1.67 -5.69
CA SER A 136 4.05 -2.79 -6.03
C SER A 136 4.04 -3.82 -4.88
N PRO A 137 4.40 -5.09 -5.12
CA PRO A 137 4.54 -6.06 -4.04
C PRO A 137 5.51 -5.61 -2.93
N ALA A 138 6.54 -4.83 -3.28
CA ALA A 138 7.46 -4.26 -2.30
C ALA A 138 6.77 -3.21 -1.41
N VAL A 139 5.93 -2.35 -2.00
CA VAL A 139 5.14 -1.36 -1.26
C VAL A 139 4.04 -2.03 -0.41
N GLU A 140 3.42 -3.11 -0.88
CA GLU A 140 2.46 -3.90 -0.09
C GLU A 140 3.10 -4.48 1.17
N ARG A 141 4.28 -5.10 1.04
CA ARG A 141 5.07 -5.57 2.20
C ARG A 141 5.42 -4.42 3.14
N TRP A 142 5.88 -3.29 2.60
CA TRP A 142 6.19 -2.12 3.41
C TRP A 142 4.96 -1.63 4.19
N MET A 143 3.76 -1.61 3.58
CA MET A 143 2.52 -1.24 4.27
C MET A 143 2.17 -2.23 5.39
N ALA A 144 2.32 -3.54 5.14
CA ALA A 144 2.06 -4.58 6.14
C ALA A 144 3.02 -4.47 7.33
N ASP A 145 4.31 -4.28 7.06
CA ASP A 145 5.34 -4.05 8.08
C ASP A 145 5.01 -2.81 8.92
N MET A 146 4.70 -1.69 8.26
CA MET A 146 4.30 -0.45 8.93
C MET A 146 3.08 -0.62 9.83
N GLN A 147 2.07 -1.38 9.39
CA GLN A 147 0.86 -1.62 10.17
C GLN A 147 1.15 -2.43 11.45
N LEU A 148 2.01 -3.44 11.35
CA LEU A 148 2.41 -4.25 12.50
C LEU A 148 3.27 -3.45 13.47
N ILE A 149 4.23 -2.67 12.96
CA ILE A 149 5.07 -1.77 13.75
C ILE A 149 4.23 -0.73 14.51
N ASP A 150 3.32 -0.04 13.82
CA ASP A 150 2.43 0.95 14.44
C ASP A 150 1.57 0.31 15.55
N THR A 151 1.13 -0.93 15.36
CA THR A 151 0.44 -1.71 16.39
C THR A 151 1.34 -1.95 17.61
N LEU A 152 2.59 -2.38 17.40
CA LEU A 152 3.56 -2.59 18.47
C LEU A 152 3.84 -1.29 19.24
N GLU A 153 4.10 -0.19 18.54
CA GLU A 153 4.34 1.14 19.14
C GLU A 153 3.15 1.62 19.98
N LYS A 154 1.92 1.48 19.46
CA LYS A 154 0.69 1.80 20.21
C LYS A 154 0.56 1.01 21.50
N HIS A 155 1.13 -0.19 21.55
CA HIS A 155 1.18 -1.02 22.74
C HIS A 155 2.42 -0.79 23.64
N GLY A 156 3.22 0.24 23.33
CA GLY A 156 4.37 0.68 24.12
C GLY A 156 5.65 -0.11 23.84
N ASP A 157 5.73 -0.73 22.68
CA ASP A 157 6.92 -1.44 22.24
C ASP A 157 8.03 -0.46 21.83
N PRO A 158 9.29 -0.66 22.28
CA PRO A 158 10.40 0.20 21.90
C PRO A 158 10.97 -0.06 20.50
N LEU A 159 10.52 -1.13 19.82
CA LEU A 159 10.94 -1.67 18.51
C LEU A 159 12.42 -2.08 18.39
N THR A 160 13.31 -1.27 18.93
CA THR A 160 14.77 -1.37 18.89
C THR A 160 15.36 -2.46 19.81
N VAL A 161 14.55 -3.05 20.69
CA VAL A 161 15.00 -4.14 21.55
C VAL A 161 14.96 -5.44 20.74
N GLU A 162 16.13 -6.08 20.59
CA GLU A 162 16.26 -7.40 19.99
C GLU A 162 15.37 -8.42 20.69
N ARG A 163 14.66 -9.21 19.88
CA ARG A 163 13.73 -10.24 20.30
C ARG A 163 13.68 -11.35 19.28
N GLU A 164 13.05 -12.45 19.66
CA GLU A 164 12.70 -13.50 18.72
C GLU A 164 11.69 -13.00 17.70
N VAL A 165 12.06 -13.09 16.43
CA VAL A 165 11.23 -12.81 15.27
C VAL A 165 11.15 -14.07 14.44
N ILE A 166 9.92 -14.45 14.09
CA ILE A 166 9.63 -15.66 13.33
C ILE A 166 9.09 -15.22 11.97
N HIS A 167 9.64 -15.76 10.91
CA HIS A 167 9.28 -15.50 9.53
C HIS A 167 8.73 -16.75 8.87
N TYR A 168 7.80 -16.56 7.95
CA TYR A 168 7.09 -17.63 7.25
C TYR A 168 7.23 -17.48 5.74
N ALA A 169 7.56 -18.58 5.06
CA ALA A 169 7.54 -18.68 3.61
C ALA A 169 6.97 -20.04 3.18
N TYR A 170 6.37 -20.10 2.01
CA TYR A 170 5.70 -21.29 1.47
C TYR A 170 6.16 -21.60 0.04
N PHE A 171 6.31 -22.89 -0.26
CA PHE A 171 6.83 -23.38 -1.54
C PHE A 171 6.01 -24.59 -2.02
N ASP A 172 5.83 -24.72 -3.33
CA ASP A 172 5.06 -25.83 -3.91
C ASP A 172 5.83 -27.16 -3.91
N ASP A 173 7.15 -27.12 -3.75
CA ASP A 173 8.00 -28.31 -3.70
C ASP A 173 9.12 -28.22 -2.65
N LEU A 174 9.58 -29.40 -2.25
CA LEU A 174 10.60 -29.56 -1.21
C LEU A 174 11.97 -29.03 -1.63
N GLU A 175 12.32 -29.09 -2.92
CA GLU A 175 13.64 -28.67 -3.40
C GLU A 175 13.81 -27.15 -3.23
N SER A 176 12.78 -26.37 -3.59
CA SER A 176 12.75 -24.92 -3.35
C SER A 176 12.75 -24.58 -1.86
N ALA A 177 11.98 -25.29 -1.04
CA ALA A 177 11.97 -25.08 0.41
C ALA A 177 13.35 -25.36 1.06
N GLU A 178 14.01 -26.45 0.66
CA GLU A 178 15.37 -26.79 1.13
C GLU A 178 16.40 -25.76 0.66
N ALA A 179 16.29 -25.25 -0.58
CA ALA A 179 17.17 -24.21 -1.09
C ALA A 179 17.03 -22.90 -0.31
N PHE A 180 15.79 -22.45 -0.08
CA PHE A 180 15.51 -21.24 0.69
C PHE A 180 16.01 -21.34 2.14
N ALA A 181 15.81 -22.50 2.77
CA ALA A 181 16.34 -22.80 4.10
C ALA A 181 17.88 -22.69 4.13
N ALA A 182 18.55 -23.36 3.21
CA ALA A 182 20.01 -23.39 3.13
C ALA A 182 20.63 -22.01 2.87
N ASP A 183 19.95 -21.15 2.10
CA ASP A 183 20.40 -19.77 1.84
C ASP A 183 20.21 -18.84 3.05
N SER A 184 19.30 -19.19 3.97
CA SER A 184 18.98 -18.39 5.16
C SER A 184 19.85 -18.74 6.38
N GLU A 185 20.26 -20.00 6.54
CA GLU A 185 21.11 -20.43 7.68
C GLU A 185 22.39 -19.60 7.89
N PRO A 186 23.16 -19.20 6.86
CA PRO A 186 24.40 -18.42 7.03
C PRO A 186 24.18 -17.02 7.63
N GLU A 187 22.95 -16.52 7.60
CA GLU A 187 22.56 -15.21 8.15
C GLU A 187 22.15 -15.28 9.61
N GLY A 188 22.20 -16.47 10.21
CA GLY A 188 21.93 -16.67 11.63
C GLY A 188 20.48 -17.06 11.93
N PHE A 189 19.69 -17.39 10.90
CA PHE A 189 18.35 -17.95 11.08
C PHE A 189 18.43 -19.40 11.58
N GLU A 190 17.65 -19.72 12.59
CA GLU A 190 17.24 -21.09 12.89
C GLU A 190 16.11 -21.48 11.95
N VAL A 191 16.23 -22.62 11.27
CA VAL A 191 15.32 -23.01 10.20
C VAL A 191 14.57 -24.30 10.52
N GLU A 192 13.27 -24.30 10.26
CA GLU A 192 12.39 -25.46 10.32
C GLU A 192 11.62 -25.58 9.01
N ILE A 193 11.72 -26.73 8.34
CA ILE A 193 10.87 -27.06 7.17
C ILE A 193 9.69 -27.91 7.65
N ARG A 194 8.48 -27.51 7.26
CA ARG A 194 7.21 -28.17 7.54
C ARG A 194 6.69 -28.82 6.27
N GLU A 195 6.31 -30.10 6.36
CA GLU A 195 5.65 -30.81 5.27
C GLU A 195 4.20 -30.31 5.10
N PRO A 196 3.64 -30.38 3.88
CA PRO A 196 2.22 -30.11 3.65
C PRO A 196 1.30 -30.98 4.52
N ASP A 197 0.17 -30.42 4.93
CA ASP A 197 -0.85 -31.11 5.71
C ASP A 197 -2.29 -30.83 5.19
N GLU A 198 -3.31 -31.10 6.01
CA GLU A 198 -4.72 -30.90 5.63
C GLU A 198 -5.12 -29.42 5.55
N GLU A 199 -4.38 -28.52 6.20
CA GLU A 199 -4.66 -27.09 6.25
C GLU A 199 -3.78 -26.32 5.25
N ILE A 200 -2.53 -26.73 5.08
CA ILE A 200 -1.55 -26.06 4.20
C ILE A 200 -1.01 -27.08 3.19
N GLU A 201 -1.36 -26.92 1.91
CA GLU A 201 -0.95 -27.82 0.83
C GLU A 201 0.48 -27.57 0.31
N GLN A 202 1.20 -26.58 0.87
CA GLN A 202 2.56 -26.18 0.51
C GLN A 202 3.59 -26.57 1.58
N PHE A 203 4.86 -26.69 1.19
CA PHE A 203 5.96 -26.80 2.14
C PHE A 203 6.18 -25.46 2.83
N GLY A 204 6.11 -25.44 4.15
CA GLY A 204 6.40 -24.25 4.94
C GLY A 204 7.87 -24.19 5.34
N VAL A 205 8.50 -23.02 5.25
CA VAL A 205 9.79 -22.73 5.87
C VAL A 205 9.60 -21.67 6.94
N VAL A 206 9.97 -22.02 8.17
CA VAL A 206 9.94 -21.12 9.33
C VAL A 206 11.35 -20.73 9.68
N LEU A 207 11.63 -19.43 9.63
CA LEU A 207 12.94 -18.87 9.97
C LEU A 207 12.82 -18.09 11.28
N THR A 208 13.64 -18.40 12.26
CA THR A 208 13.65 -17.72 13.56
C THR A 208 14.99 -17.03 13.76
N GLN A 209 14.97 -15.76 14.20
CA GLN A 209 16.19 -15.04 14.56
C GLN A 209 15.96 -14.06 15.72
N GLN A 210 17.06 -13.56 16.29
CA GLN A 210 17.02 -12.43 17.21
C GLN A 210 17.28 -11.13 16.44
N SER A 211 16.28 -10.26 16.35
CA SER A 211 16.43 -8.97 15.69
C SER A 211 15.59 -7.89 16.36
N ALA A 212 15.96 -6.62 16.13
CA ALA A 212 15.04 -5.52 16.33
C ALA A 212 13.95 -5.54 15.26
N VAL A 213 12.85 -4.82 15.51
CA VAL A 213 11.68 -4.72 14.61
C VAL A 213 11.38 -3.28 14.22
N ASP A 214 12.35 -2.37 14.35
CA ASP A 214 12.26 -1.06 13.71
C ASP A 214 12.26 -1.20 12.18
N MET A 215 11.68 -0.21 11.48
CA MET A 215 11.41 -0.30 10.05
C MET A 215 12.67 -0.50 9.20
N ASP A 216 13.80 0.08 9.61
CA ASP A 216 15.07 -0.06 8.90
C ASP A 216 15.57 -1.51 8.97
N THR A 217 15.48 -2.12 10.15
CA THR A 217 15.91 -3.50 10.38
C THR A 217 14.97 -4.51 9.73
N ILE A 218 13.69 -4.45 10.07
CA ILE A 218 12.72 -5.46 9.61
C ILE A 218 12.46 -5.33 8.12
N GLY A 219 12.37 -4.11 7.58
CA GLY A 219 12.17 -3.89 6.14
C GLY A 219 13.32 -4.45 5.30
N ALA A 220 14.56 -4.38 5.77
CA ALA A 220 15.69 -4.99 5.08
C ALA A 220 15.62 -6.53 5.09
N ILE A 221 15.18 -7.12 6.21
CA ILE A 221 15.01 -8.56 6.35
C ILE A 221 13.87 -9.05 5.44
N THR A 222 12.68 -8.44 5.55
CA THR A 222 11.49 -8.84 4.78
C THR A 222 11.71 -8.68 3.28
N GLN A 223 12.40 -7.63 2.84
CA GLN A 223 12.79 -7.46 1.45
C GLN A 223 13.68 -8.62 0.98
N THR A 224 14.75 -8.92 1.73
CA THR A 224 15.72 -9.97 1.38
C THR A 224 15.05 -11.35 1.31
N LEU A 225 14.25 -11.69 2.32
CA LEU A 225 13.56 -12.99 2.36
C LEU A 225 12.53 -13.11 1.25
N SER A 226 11.81 -12.03 0.94
CA SER A 226 10.79 -12.08 -0.10
C SER A 226 11.38 -12.14 -1.52
N GLU A 227 12.51 -11.45 -1.78
CA GLU A 227 13.25 -11.59 -3.03
C GLU A 227 13.74 -13.03 -3.23
N ARG A 228 14.32 -13.64 -2.19
CA ARG A 228 14.79 -15.04 -2.24
C ARG A 228 13.68 -16.04 -2.45
N ALA A 229 12.55 -15.87 -1.74
CA ALA A 229 11.39 -16.73 -1.92
C ALA A 229 10.91 -16.66 -3.38
N ALA A 230 10.79 -15.44 -3.93
CA ALA A 230 10.36 -15.24 -5.31
C ALA A 230 11.34 -15.82 -6.35
N GLU A 231 12.66 -15.76 -6.10
CA GLU A 231 13.68 -16.39 -6.97
C GLU A 231 13.55 -17.93 -7.03
N LEU A 232 12.89 -18.53 -6.04
CA LEU A 232 12.66 -19.97 -5.91
C LEU A 232 11.20 -20.36 -6.18
N ASP A 233 10.43 -19.49 -6.83
CA ASP A 233 9.00 -19.66 -7.12
C ASP A 233 8.15 -19.90 -5.85
N GLY A 234 8.59 -19.37 -4.70
CA GLY A 234 7.87 -19.40 -3.43
C GLY A 234 7.30 -18.05 -3.01
N GLU A 235 6.55 -18.08 -1.92
CA GLU A 235 5.86 -16.92 -1.36
C GLU A 235 6.33 -16.66 0.06
N TYR A 236 6.81 -15.44 0.33
CA TYR A 236 7.05 -14.98 1.68
C TYR A 236 5.76 -14.39 2.25
N ASP A 237 5.26 -14.96 3.35
CA ASP A 237 3.96 -14.64 3.94
C ASP A 237 4.05 -13.46 4.92
N GLY A 238 5.11 -13.44 5.74
CA GLY A 238 5.27 -12.38 6.72
C GLY A 238 6.09 -12.80 7.92
N TRP A 239 5.95 -12.00 8.97
CA TRP A 239 6.66 -12.21 10.22
C TRP A 239 5.77 -11.93 11.42
N GLU A 240 6.16 -12.50 12.56
CA GLU A 240 5.55 -12.22 13.84
C GLU A 240 6.63 -12.06 14.92
N CYS A 241 6.27 -11.36 16.00
CA CYS A 241 7.11 -11.29 17.18
C CYS A 241 6.25 -11.10 18.44
N ALA A 242 6.85 -11.38 19.59
CA ALA A 242 6.24 -11.03 20.86
C ALA A 242 6.32 -9.52 21.13
N LEU A 243 5.25 -8.95 21.70
CA LEU A 243 5.26 -7.59 22.23
C LEU A 243 6.28 -7.47 23.38
N VAL A 244 7.20 -6.51 23.28
CA VAL A 244 8.20 -6.22 24.30
C VAL A 244 7.83 -4.93 25.01
N LYS A 245 7.65 -4.97 26.33
CA LYS A 245 7.51 -3.74 27.12
C LYS A 245 8.88 -3.26 27.56
N GLY A 246 9.20 -1.99 27.30
CA GLY A 246 10.44 -1.38 27.77
C GLY A 246 10.62 -1.50 29.30
N PRO A 247 11.86 -1.40 29.82
CA PRO A 247 12.14 -1.46 31.25
C PRO A 247 11.54 -0.24 31.97
N GLY A 248 10.26 -0.31 32.31
CA GLY A 248 9.48 0.78 32.91
C GLY A 248 7.97 0.54 32.99
N GLY A 249 7.43 -0.42 32.24
CA GLY A 249 6.01 -0.79 32.31
C GLY A 249 5.70 -1.71 33.48
N SER A 250 5.50 -1.15 34.67
CA SER A 250 4.91 -1.87 35.80
C SER A 250 3.55 -2.46 35.38
N ASN A 251 3.36 -3.78 35.58
CA ASN A 251 2.04 -4.41 35.59
C ASN A 251 1.12 -3.61 36.52
N ASN A 252 -0.03 -3.19 36.00
CA ASN A 252 -1.17 -2.83 36.82
C ASN A 252 -2.41 -3.56 36.31
#